data_AF-A0A7R9YYF4-F1
#
_entry.id   AF-A0A7R9YYF4-F1
#
_cell.length_a   1.000
_cell.length_b   1.000
_cell.length_c   1.000
_cell.angle_alpha   90.00
_cell.angle_beta   90.00
_cell.angle_gamma   90.00
#
_symmetry.space_group_name_H-M   'P 1'
#
loop_
_entity.id
_entity.type
_entity.pdbx_description
1 polymer ?
#
loop_
_entity_poly.entity_id
_entity_poly.type
_entity_poly.pdbx_seq_one_letter_code
_entity_poly.pdbx_strand_id
1 'polypeptide(L)'
;DGLSDGDEVALYRTDPDGVDADGDHLSDYDELFVYFTDAANPDADEDGVSDYDELFVWETDPNNATDNGVATNVDEEFLEDVDPNDGSDPTQKDSDGDGL
;
A
#
# COMPACT_ATOMS: atom_id res chain seq x y z
N ASP A 1 16.59 -12.49 -0.78
CA ASP A 1 15.85 -12.23 -2.05
C ASP A 1 16.73 -12.16 -3.32
N GLY A 2 18.07 -12.19 -3.22
CA GLY A 2 18.95 -12.07 -4.39
C GLY A 2 19.59 -10.68 -4.54
N LEU A 3 19.34 -9.79 -3.59
CA LEU A 3 20.10 -8.56 -3.37
C LEU A 3 21.49 -8.89 -2.79
N SER A 4 22.37 -7.88 -2.83
CA SER A 4 23.71 -7.96 -2.26
C SER A 4 23.64 -7.47 -0.82
N ASP A 5 24.19 -8.22 0.13
CA ASP A 5 24.16 -7.87 1.55
C ASP A 5 24.66 -6.43 1.81
N GLY A 6 25.67 -6.01 1.04
CA GLY A 6 26.25 -4.68 1.15
C GLY A 6 25.31 -3.57 0.65
N ASP A 7 24.52 -3.85 -0.39
CA ASP A 7 23.57 -2.89 -0.96
C ASP A 7 22.29 -2.82 -0.10
N GLU A 8 21.82 -3.94 0.42
CA GLU A 8 20.71 -4.02 1.38
C GLU A 8 20.97 -3.11 2.57
N VAL A 9 22.12 -3.23 3.22
CA VAL A 9 22.47 -2.40 4.38
C VAL A 9 22.79 -0.96 4.00
N ALA A 10 23.51 -0.72 2.89
CA ALA A 10 24.04 0.61 2.57
C ALA A 10 23.09 1.51 1.78
N LEU A 11 22.20 0.94 0.97
CA LEU A 11 21.34 1.66 0.04
C LEU A 11 19.86 1.52 0.39
N TYR A 12 19.41 0.29 0.62
CA TYR A 12 17.97 -0.02 0.75
C TYR A 12 17.47 -0.04 2.19
N ARG A 13 18.38 -0.14 3.18
CA ARG A 13 18.07 -0.24 4.61
C ARG A 13 17.25 -1.48 4.97
N THR A 14 17.40 -2.54 4.19
CA THR A 14 16.76 -3.83 4.42
C THR A 14 17.68 -4.80 5.19
N ASP A 15 17.16 -5.98 5.56
CA ASP A 15 17.91 -7.02 6.28
C ASP A 15 18.48 -8.06 5.30
N PRO A 16 19.82 -8.21 5.18
CA PRO A 16 20.42 -9.19 4.28
C PRO A 16 20.15 -10.66 4.62
N ASP A 17 19.74 -10.94 5.87
CA ASP A 17 19.29 -12.28 6.27
C ASP A 17 17.75 -12.45 6.14
N GLY A 18 17.05 -11.34 5.82
CA GLY A 18 15.62 -11.25 5.55
C GLY A 18 15.31 -11.36 4.05
N VAL A 19 14.03 -11.35 3.72
CA VAL A 19 13.57 -11.28 2.31
C VAL A 19 12.43 -10.28 2.10
N ASP A 20 11.94 -9.70 3.19
CA ASP A 20 10.72 -8.89 3.34
C ASP A 20 10.98 -8.05 4.60
N ALA A 21 11.61 -6.90 4.42
CA ALA A 21 12.21 -6.16 5.52
C ALA A 21 11.21 -5.33 6.32
N ASP A 22 10.08 -4.94 5.72
CA ASP A 22 9.00 -4.23 6.41
C ASP A 22 7.80 -5.11 6.80
N GLY A 23 7.72 -6.33 6.25
CA GLY A 23 6.75 -7.35 6.63
C GLY A 23 5.40 -7.19 5.95
N ASP A 24 5.33 -6.56 4.78
CA ASP A 24 4.08 -6.36 4.03
C ASP A 24 3.70 -7.57 3.13
N HIS A 25 4.59 -8.57 3.04
CA HIS A 25 4.53 -9.78 2.21
C HIS A 25 5.00 -9.64 0.75
N LEU A 26 5.55 -8.50 0.36
CA LEU A 26 6.40 -8.37 -0.82
C LEU A 26 7.83 -8.77 -0.45
N SER A 27 8.64 -9.03 -1.47
CA SER A 27 10.07 -9.24 -1.22
C SER A 27 10.84 -7.97 -1.52
N ASP A 28 11.93 -7.71 -0.79
CA ASP A 28 12.75 -6.52 -0.99
C ASP A 28 13.16 -6.34 -2.48
N TYR A 29 13.40 -7.45 -3.17
CA TYR A 29 13.70 -7.44 -4.60
C TYR A 29 12.51 -7.02 -5.46
N ASP A 30 11.32 -7.56 -5.18
CA ASP A 30 10.12 -7.23 -5.93
C ASP A 30 9.73 -5.76 -5.72
N GLU A 31 9.80 -5.27 -4.50
CA GLU A 31 9.54 -3.86 -4.18
C GLU A 31 10.51 -2.94 -4.93
N LEU A 32 11.82 -3.19 -4.84
CA LEU A 32 12.82 -2.31 -5.46
C LEU A 32 12.86 -2.36 -6.99
N PHE A 33 12.56 -3.51 -7.60
CA PHE A 33 12.82 -3.75 -9.03
C PHE A 33 11.61 -4.14 -9.87
N VAL A 34 10.49 -4.52 -9.24
CA VAL A 34 9.26 -4.92 -9.94
C VAL A 34 8.16 -3.88 -9.72
N TYR A 35 7.87 -3.53 -8.48
CA TYR A 35 6.77 -2.63 -8.10
C TYR A 35 7.22 -1.17 -7.87
N PHE A 36 8.52 -0.97 -7.65
CA PHE A 36 9.15 0.33 -7.41
C PHE A 36 8.63 1.06 -6.17
N THR A 37 8.37 0.30 -5.10
CA THR A 37 8.03 0.79 -3.77
C THR A 37 9.26 0.85 -2.85
N ASP A 38 9.09 1.17 -1.56
CA ASP A 38 10.17 1.24 -0.57
C ASP A 38 10.19 -0.02 0.31
N ALA A 39 11.15 -0.93 0.04
CA ALA A 39 11.32 -2.19 0.77
C ALA A 39 11.53 -2.09 2.29
N ALA A 40 11.66 -0.89 2.85
CA ALA A 40 11.75 -0.66 4.28
C ALA A 40 10.51 0.04 4.86
N ASN A 41 9.44 0.20 4.08
CA ASN A 41 8.22 0.89 4.44
C ASN A 41 6.99 0.23 3.79
N PRO A 42 6.10 -0.39 4.59
CA PRO A 42 5.06 -1.27 4.06
C PRO A 42 3.92 -0.54 3.33
N ASP A 43 3.95 0.80 3.25
CA ASP A 43 2.96 1.72 2.70
C ASP A 43 3.75 2.89 2.08
N ALA A 44 4.12 2.76 0.80
CA ALA A 44 5.12 3.59 0.16
C ALA A 44 4.67 5.04 -0.08
N ASP A 45 3.37 5.29 -0.15
CA ASP A 45 2.80 6.63 -0.32
C ASP A 45 2.21 7.27 0.95
N GLU A 46 2.18 6.51 2.05
CA GLU A 46 1.74 6.90 3.38
C GLU A 46 0.24 7.21 3.48
N ASP A 47 -0.62 6.53 2.70
CA ASP A 47 -2.07 6.71 2.73
C ASP A 47 -2.83 5.82 3.73
N GLY A 48 -2.13 4.84 4.32
CA GLY A 48 -2.65 3.92 5.32
C GLY A 48 -3.03 2.54 4.79
N VAL A 49 -2.75 2.25 3.52
CA VAL A 49 -2.90 0.92 2.91
C VAL A 49 -1.52 0.38 2.54
N SER A 50 -1.29 -0.92 2.77
CA SER A 50 0.03 -1.49 2.46
C SER A 50 0.22 -1.76 0.97
N ASP A 51 1.45 -1.66 0.46
CA ASP A 51 1.78 -1.88 -0.94
C ASP A 51 1.24 -3.21 -1.48
N TYR A 52 1.38 -4.30 -0.69
CA TYR A 52 0.78 -5.60 -1.02
C TYR A 52 -0.74 -5.54 -1.26
N ASP A 53 -1.47 -4.88 -0.34
CA ASP A 53 -2.93 -4.79 -0.42
C ASP A 53 -3.33 -3.93 -1.62
N GLU A 54 -2.63 -2.84 -1.88
CA GLU A 54 -2.84 -2.01 -3.06
C GLU A 54 -2.64 -2.78 -4.36
N LEU A 55 -1.55 -3.54 -4.48
CA LEU A 55 -1.25 -4.30 -5.70
C LEU A 55 -2.17 -5.50 -5.93
N PHE A 56 -2.58 -6.21 -4.87
CA PHE A 56 -3.21 -7.53 -4.99
C PHE A 56 -4.65 -7.61 -4.46
N VAL A 57 -5.09 -6.65 -3.65
CA VAL A 57 -6.45 -6.61 -3.10
C VAL A 57 -7.27 -5.51 -3.78
N TRP A 58 -6.73 -4.30 -3.82
CA TRP A 58 -7.43 -3.11 -4.31
C TRP A 58 -7.14 -2.82 -5.78
N GLU A 59 -6.03 -3.32 -6.32
CA GLU A 59 -5.55 -3.04 -7.67
C GLU A 59 -5.34 -1.53 -7.93
N THR A 60 -4.76 -0.82 -6.95
CA THR A 60 -4.34 0.60 -6.98
C THR A 60 -2.84 0.77 -7.26
N ASP A 61 -2.36 2.02 -7.29
CA ASP A 61 -0.93 2.33 -7.47
C ASP A 61 -0.31 2.63 -6.10
N PRO A 62 0.61 1.78 -5.59
CA PRO A 62 1.18 1.93 -4.25
C PRO A 62 2.08 3.15 -4.04
N ASN A 63 2.18 4.01 -5.06
CA ASN A 63 2.91 5.26 -5.00
C ASN A 63 1.97 6.48 -5.18
N ASN A 64 0.66 6.30 -4.99
CA ASN A 64 -0.38 7.28 -5.24
C ASN A 64 -1.38 7.45 -4.08
N ALA A 65 -0.97 8.23 -3.08
CA ALA A 65 -1.78 8.54 -1.90
C ALA A 65 -3.10 9.29 -2.16
N THR A 66 -3.47 9.53 -3.43
CA THR A 66 -4.78 10.11 -3.78
C THR A 66 -5.84 9.07 -4.10
N ASP A 67 -5.47 7.80 -4.24
CA ASP A 67 -6.45 6.74 -4.40
C ASP A 67 -6.90 6.14 -3.05
N ASN A 68 -6.18 6.33 -1.94
CA ASN A 68 -6.58 5.89 -0.59
C ASN A 68 -6.91 4.38 -0.57
N GLY A 69 -6.21 3.57 -1.36
CA GLY A 69 -6.54 2.16 -1.60
C GLY A 69 -7.88 1.92 -2.29
N VAL A 70 -8.42 2.90 -3.02
CA VAL A 70 -9.66 2.79 -3.80
C VAL A 70 -9.34 2.77 -5.29
N ALA A 71 -9.58 1.64 -5.96
CA ALA A 71 -9.43 1.52 -7.41
C ALA A 71 -10.22 2.60 -8.15
N THR A 72 -9.52 3.53 -8.81
CA THR A 72 -10.10 4.61 -9.65
C THR A 72 -10.93 4.12 -10.85
N ASN A 73 -11.02 2.81 -11.08
CA ASN A 73 -11.85 2.17 -12.09
C ASN A 73 -13.21 1.68 -11.58
N VAL A 74 -13.54 1.91 -10.30
CA VAL A 74 -14.93 1.81 -9.84
C VAL A 74 -15.72 2.98 -10.41
N ASP A 75 -16.98 2.74 -10.75
CA ASP A 75 -17.88 3.78 -11.22
C ASP A 75 -17.88 4.95 -10.23
N GLU A 76 -17.60 6.16 -10.74
CA GLU A 76 -17.45 7.40 -9.94
C GLU A 76 -18.65 7.73 -9.02
N GLU A 77 -19.76 6.99 -9.11
CA GLU A 77 -20.89 7.07 -8.17
C GLU A 77 -20.59 6.46 -6.79
N PHE A 78 -19.48 5.73 -6.60
CA PHE A 78 -19.11 5.14 -5.30
C PHE A 78 -18.11 5.99 -4.49
N LEU A 79 -17.60 7.10 -5.05
CA LEU A 79 -16.51 7.90 -4.46
C LEU A 79 -16.98 9.14 -3.68
N GLU A 80 -18.28 9.42 -3.58
CA GLU A 80 -18.78 10.63 -2.91
C GLU A 80 -18.77 10.54 -1.37
N ASP A 81 -18.62 9.36 -0.77
CA ASP A 81 -18.72 9.17 0.70
C ASP A 81 -17.39 9.02 1.43
N VAL A 82 -16.26 9.27 0.78
CA VAL A 82 -14.93 9.25 1.44
C VAL A 82 -14.42 10.69 1.60
N ASP A 83 -15.07 11.46 2.48
CA ASP A 83 -14.49 12.72 2.98
C ASP A 83 -13.49 12.38 4.11
N PRO A 84 -12.17 12.53 3.91
CA PRO A 84 -11.18 12.23 4.93
C PRO A 84 -11.28 13.11 6.20
N ASN A 85 -12.17 14.10 6.24
CA ASN A 85 -12.46 14.91 7.43
C ASN A 85 -13.85 14.66 8.07
N ASP A 86 -14.68 13.76 7.54
CA ASP A 86 -16.02 13.53 8.11
C ASP A 86 -16.04 12.52 9.27
N GLY A 87 -14.93 11.81 9.49
CA GLY A 87 -14.77 10.83 10.57
C GLY A 87 -15.49 9.50 10.32
N SER A 88 -15.94 9.24 9.09
CA SER A 88 -16.34 7.92 8.63
C SER A 88 -15.09 7.07 8.45
N ASP A 89 -15.10 5.90 9.08
CA ASP A 89 -14.03 4.91 8.99
C ASP A 89 -14.30 4.02 7.78
N PRO A 90 -13.47 4.05 6.72
CA PRO A 90 -13.70 3.30 5.49
C PRO A 90 -13.64 1.77 5.69
N THR A 91 -13.17 1.30 6.85
CA THR A 91 -13.14 -0.12 7.21
C THR A 91 -14.43 -0.61 7.88
N GLN A 92 -15.35 0.31 8.22
CA GLN A 92 -16.63 -0.04 8.82
C GLN A 92 -17.70 -0.10 7.73
N LYS A 93 -18.11 -1.34 7.39
CA LYS A 93 -19.31 -1.59 6.59
C LYS A 93 -20.51 -0.91 7.25
N ASP A 94 -20.94 0.22 6.68
CA ASP A 94 -22.12 1.01 7.08
C ASP A 94 -22.00 1.51 8.53
N SER A 95 -21.60 2.78 8.68
CA SER A 95 -21.63 3.48 9.98
C SER A 95 -22.85 4.39 10.17
N ASP A 96 -23.62 4.69 9.12
CA ASP A 96 -24.78 5.59 9.21
C ASP A 96 -26.14 4.93 8.92
N GLY A 97 -26.16 3.66 8.47
CA GLY A 97 -27.33 2.80 8.49
C GLY A 97 -28.52 3.30 7.69
N ASP A 98 -28.31 4.06 6.61
CA ASP A 98 -29.41 4.66 5.85
C ASP A 98 -29.85 3.85 4.63
N GLY A 99 -29.08 2.85 4.22
CA GLY A 99 -29.52 1.77 3.33
C GLY A 99 -29.95 2.24 1.94
N LEU A 100 -29.12 3.08 1.31
CA LEU A 100 -29.18 3.38 -0.12
C LEU A 100 -28.09 2.65 -0.90
#